data_AF-A0A354B8F7-F1
#
_entry.id   AF-A0A354B8F7-F1
#
_cell.length_a   1.000
_cell.length_b   1.000
_cell.length_c   1.000
_cell.angle_alpha   90.00
_cell.angle_beta   90.00
_cell.angle_gamma   90.00
#
_symmetry.space_group_name_H-M   'P 1'
#
loop_
_entity.id
_entity.type
_entity.pdbx_description
1 polymer ?
#
loop_
_entity_poly.entity_id
_entity_poly.type
_entity_poly.pdbx_seq_one_letter_code
_entity_poly.pdbx_strand_id
1 'polypeptide(L)'
;MTDGALRMRVFAFIALVLFGGLVARLWYLQGLEAQREELQQRAQTNVLEEVYEEAPRGRILDRNGRVLVDNKVVEVVTIDRGIVDDLDPVQRDEMFLRLAIAISRSGRLTKVGDIVDQYGDRSYGPFERVPVAVDVNPELLVFLGERQDQFPGVNVVQRTVRSYPYGTTAAHLLGYVGPITRTEW
;
A
#
# COMPACT_ATOMS: atom_id res chain seq x y z
N MET A 1 44.16 42.65 -39.82
CA MET A 1 44.05 42.04 -38.47
C MET A 1 42.69 42.30 -37.79
N THR A 2 41.71 42.92 -38.46
CA THR A 2 40.42 43.33 -37.88
C THR A 2 39.28 42.31 -38.05
N ASP A 3 39.37 41.39 -39.03
CA ASP A 3 38.29 40.44 -39.33
C ASP A 3 38.12 39.32 -38.28
N GLY A 4 39.21 38.89 -37.64
CA GLY A 4 39.15 37.88 -36.58
C GLY A 4 38.46 38.40 -35.32
N ALA A 5 38.73 39.65 -34.94
CA ALA A 5 38.10 40.31 -33.80
C ALA A 5 36.60 40.55 -34.04
N LEU A 6 36.20 40.83 -35.28
CA LEU A 6 34.78 40.99 -35.64
C LEU A 6 34.01 39.67 -35.53
N ARG A 7 34.56 38.57 -36.07
CA ARG A 7 33.96 37.23 -35.96
C ARG A 7 33.82 36.79 -34.50
N MET A 8 34.86 37.01 -33.68
CA MET A 8 34.83 36.70 -32.25
C MET A 8 33.75 37.49 -31.50
N ARG A 9 33.58 38.77 -31.80
CA ARG A 9 32.51 39.61 -31.21
C ARG A 9 31.12 39.15 -31.62
N VAL A 10 30.93 38.70 -32.87
CA VAL A 10 29.66 38.14 -33.34
C VAL A 10 29.33 36.84 -32.60
N PHE A 11 30.29 35.93 -32.45
CA PHE A 11 30.07 34.69 -31.68
C PHE A 11 29.79 34.97 -30.20
N ALA A 12 30.50 35.91 -29.59
CA ALA A 12 30.25 36.33 -28.21
C ALA A 12 28.85 36.92 -28.04
N PHE A 13 28.38 37.72 -29.00
CA PHE A 13 27.04 38.28 -28.99
C PHE A 13 25.95 37.20 -29.11
N ILE A 14 26.12 36.24 -30.03
CA ILE A 14 25.19 35.11 -30.20
C ILE A 14 25.13 34.27 -28.93
N ALA A 15 26.29 33.94 -28.34
CA ALA A 15 26.37 33.20 -27.09
C ALA A 15 25.68 33.95 -25.94
N LEU A 16 25.85 35.26 -25.86
CA LEU A 16 25.23 36.11 -24.84
C LEU A 16 23.70 36.17 -24.99
N VAL A 17 23.18 36.23 -26.21
CA VAL A 17 21.74 36.17 -26.48
C VAL A 17 21.16 34.81 -26.11
N LEU A 18 21.85 33.71 -26.45
CA LEU A 18 21.43 32.35 -26.08
C LEU A 18 21.41 32.16 -24.56
N PHE A 19 22.48 32.59 -23.87
CA PHE A 19 22.53 32.54 -22.41
C PHE A 19 21.49 33.45 -21.77
N GLY A 20 21.26 34.65 -22.32
CA GLY A 20 20.21 35.56 -21.85
C GLY A 20 18.83 34.94 -21.95
N GLY A 21 18.54 34.22 -23.05
CA GLY A 21 17.30 33.47 -23.22
C GLY A 21 17.13 32.36 -22.18
N LEU A 22 18.20 31.62 -21.87
CA LEU A 22 18.18 30.59 -20.83
C LEU A 22 17.98 31.19 -19.43
N VAL A 23 18.65 32.29 -19.11
CA VAL A 23 18.49 32.99 -17.82
C VAL A 23 17.08 33.55 -17.67
N ALA A 24 16.53 34.16 -18.73
CA ALA A 24 15.14 34.63 -18.74
C ALA A 24 14.15 33.46 -18.60
N ARG A 25 14.42 32.33 -19.25
CA ARG A 25 13.61 31.11 -19.08
C ARG A 25 13.69 30.56 -17.66
N LEU A 26 14.88 30.58 -17.05
CA LEU A 26 15.09 30.14 -15.68
C LEU A 26 14.38 31.07 -14.68
N TRP A 27 14.47 32.39 -14.89
CA TRP A 27 13.75 33.37 -14.08
C TRP A 27 12.24 33.25 -14.24
N TYR A 28 11.76 33.00 -15.46
CA TYR A 28 10.35 32.73 -15.72
C TYR A 28 9.87 31.48 -14.99
N LEU A 29 10.67 30.40 -15.02
CA LEU A 29 10.41 29.20 -14.26
C LEU A 29 10.41 29.51 -12.76
N GLN A 30 11.48 30.04 -12.19
CA GLN A 30 11.56 30.33 -10.74
C GLN A 30 10.51 31.35 -10.24
N GLY A 31 10.19 32.39 -11.03
CA GLY A 31 9.27 33.46 -10.65
C GLY A 31 7.79 33.08 -10.75
N LEU A 32 7.41 32.26 -11.74
CA LEU A 32 6.07 31.66 -11.78
C LEU A 32 5.96 30.38 -10.95
N GLU A 33 7.08 29.69 -10.68
CA GLU A 33 7.15 28.51 -9.80
C GLU A 33 7.17 28.86 -8.31
N ALA A 34 7.31 30.12 -7.93
CA ALA A 34 6.97 30.54 -6.56
C ALA A 34 5.47 30.29 -6.25
N GLN A 35 4.58 30.27 -7.25
CA GLN A 35 3.20 29.79 -7.10
C GLN A 35 3.07 28.26 -7.13
N ARG A 36 4.15 27.52 -7.41
CA ARG A 36 4.18 26.04 -7.36
C ARG A 36 4.39 25.47 -5.97
N GLU A 37 4.51 26.25 -4.89
CA GLU A 37 4.35 25.66 -3.55
C GLU A 37 2.99 24.94 -3.43
N GLU A 38 1.95 25.45 -4.07
CA GLU A 38 0.63 24.79 -4.18
C GLU A 38 0.66 23.54 -5.10
N LEU A 39 1.56 23.48 -6.08
CA LEU A 39 1.74 22.34 -6.98
C LEU A 39 2.71 21.29 -6.45
N GLN A 40 3.66 21.65 -5.58
CA GLN A 40 4.51 20.71 -4.84
C GLN A 40 3.67 19.92 -3.83
N GLN A 41 2.67 20.55 -3.20
CA GLN A 41 1.65 19.84 -2.44
C GLN A 41 0.87 18.84 -3.31
N ARG A 42 0.54 19.21 -4.56
CA ARG A 42 -0.12 18.32 -5.53
C ARG A 42 0.79 17.22 -6.10
N ALA A 43 2.10 17.47 -6.18
CA ALA A 43 3.08 16.47 -6.62
C ALA A 43 3.33 15.41 -5.55
N GLN A 44 3.25 15.78 -4.26
CA GLN A 44 3.21 14.80 -3.15
C GLN A 44 1.94 13.95 -3.16
N THR A 45 0.85 14.40 -3.79
CA THR A 45 -0.42 13.65 -3.89
C THR A 45 -0.49 12.71 -5.10
N ASN A 46 0.44 12.80 -6.05
CA ASN A 46 0.51 11.90 -7.21
C ASN A 46 1.59 10.83 -7.00
N VAL A 47 1.55 10.16 -5.85
CA VAL A 47 2.23 8.87 -5.69
C VAL A 47 1.33 7.83 -6.34
N LEU A 48 1.76 7.30 -7.49
CA LEU A 48 1.12 6.13 -8.07
C LEU A 48 1.47 4.93 -7.19
N GLU A 49 0.52 4.51 -6.36
CA GLU A 49 0.61 3.28 -5.58
C GLU A 49 0.24 2.10 -6.47
N GLU A 50 1.23 1.32 -6.91
CA GLU A 50 0.97 0.03 -7.56
C GLU A 50 0.57 -1.00 -6.50
N VAL A 51 -0.74 -1.13 -6.26
CA VAL A 51 -1.28 -2.16 -5.36
C VAL A 51 -1.37 -3.48 -6.13
N TYR A 52 -0.63 -4.49 -5.69
CA TYR A 52 -0.73 -5.84 -6.25
C TYR A 52 -2.04 -6.50 -5.80
N GLU A 53 -2.98 -6.67 -6.72
CA GLU A 53 -4.22 -7.41 -6.47
C GLU A 53 -4.04 -8.88 -6.90
N GLU A 54 -4.19 -9.80 -5.96
CA GLU A 54 -4.04 -11.23 -6.23
C GLU A 54 -5.17 -11.75 -7.12
N ALA A 55 -4.82 -12.27 -8.30
CA ALA A 55 -5.79 -12.92 -9.17
C ALA A 55 -6.37 -14.21 -8.54
N PRO A 56 -7.69 -14.45 -8.62
CA PRO A 56 -8.29 -15.67 -8.10
C PRO A 56 -7.79 -16.90 -8.85
N ARG A 57 -7.35 -17.92 -8.11
CA ARG A 57 -6.82 -19.17 -8.67
C ARG A 57 -7.92 -20.09 -9.19
N GLY A 58 -7.60 -20.99 -10.11
CA GLY A 58 -8.55 -21.99 -10.62
C GLY A 58 -9.06 -22.96 -9.55
N ARG A 59 -10.30 -23.45 -9.72
CA ARG A 59 -10.91 -24.51 -8.89
C ARG A 59 -10.32 -25.87 -9.25
N ILE A 60 -10.19 -26.76 -8.25
CA ILE A 60 -9.76 -28.15 -8.46
C ILE A 60 -10.99 -29.05 -8.32
N LEU A 61 -11.22 -29.90 -9.33
CA LEU A 61 -12.38 -30.77 -9.43
C LEU A 61 -11.93 -32.24 -9.42
N ASP A 62 -12.73 -33.13 -8.84
CA ASP A 62 -12.61 -34.59 -9.02
C ASP A 62 -13.11 -35.02 -10.42
N ARG A 63 -12.85 -36.27 -10.81
CA ARG A 63 -13.34 -36.91 -12.05
C ARG A 63 -14.85 -36.77 -12.30
N ASN A 64 -15.62 -36.61 -11.22
CA ASN A 64 -17.07 -36.46 -11.26
C ASN A 64 -17.54 -34.99 -11.27
N GLY A 65 -16.62 -34.03 -11.43
CA GLY A 65 -16.91 -32.60 -11.41
C GLY A 65 -17.19 -32.01 -10.02
N ARG A 66 -16.91 -32.75 -8.94
CA ARG A 66 -17.07 -32.26 -7.55
C ARG A 66 -15.91 -31.35 -7.17
N VAL A 67 -16.20 -30.19 -6.56
CA VAL A 67 -15.18 -29.22 -6.15
C VAL A 67 -14.41 -29.73 -4.94
N LEU A 68 -13.13 -30.01 -5.13
CA LEU A 68 -12.19 -30.39 -4.06
C LEU A 68 -11.54 -29.16 -3.42
N VAL A 69 -11.26 -28.14 -4.24
CA VAL A 69 -10.68 -26.88 -3.79
C VAL A 69 -11.36 -25.73 -4.52
N ASP A 70 -11.86 -24.77 -3.74
CA ASP A 70 -12.50 -23.55 -4.23
C ASP A 70 -11.79 -22.32 -3.68
N ASN A 71 -12.28 -21.14 -4.03
CA ASN A 71 -11.93 -19.92 -3.32
C ASN A 71 -13.17 -19.26 -2.72
N LYS A 72 -13.02 -18.74 -1.50
CA LYS A 72 -14.03 -17.99 -0.77
C LYS A 72 -13.57 -16.54 -0.66
N VAL A 73 -14.44 -15.59 -0.98
CA VAL A 73 -14.20 -14.18 -0.68
C VAL A 73 -14.39 -13.99 0.82
N VAL A 74 -13.38 -13.41 1.47
CA VAL A 74 -13.39 -13.11 2.90
C VAL A 74 -12.96 -11.67 3.12
N GLU A 75 -13.49 -11.08 4.19
CA GLU A 75 -13.06 -9.76 4.64
C GLU A 75 -11.76 -9.88 5.43
N VAL A 76 -10.81 -8.99 5.14
CA VAL A 76 -9.49 -8.94 5.77
C VAL A 76 -9.26 -7.54 6.31
N VAL A 77 -9.01 -7.45 7.62
CA VAL A 77 -8.56 -6.20 8.25
C VAL A 77 -7.08 -6.05 7.96
N THR A 78 -6.72 -4.88 7.46
CA THR A 78 -5.37 -4.51 7.05
C THR A 78 -4.94 -3.21 7.71
N ILE A 79 -3.64 -3.06 7.93
CA ILE A 79 -3.02 -1.85 8.47
C ILE A 79 -2.04 -1.30 7.46
N ASP A 80 -2.18 -0.01 7.16
CA ASP A 80 -1.23 0.78 6.39
C ASP A 80 -0.09 1.26 7.30
N ARG A 81 1.13 0.79 7.03
CA ARG A 81 2.30 1.18 7.83
C ARG A 81 2.67 2.64 7.67
N GLY A 82 2.54 3.21 6.47
CA GLY A 82 2.90 4.60 6.23
C GLY A 82 2.10 5.55 7.11
N ILE A 83 0.81 5.27 7.29
CA ILE A 83 -0.08 6.10 8.13
C ILE A 83 0.16 5.84 9.62
N VAL A 84 0.37 4.58 10.02
CA VAL A 84 0.49 4.21 11.42
C VAL A 84 1.87 4.54 12.00
N ASP A 85 2.92 4.58 11.17
CA ASP A 85 4.27 4.98 11.55
C ASP A 85 4.36 6.47 11.94
N ASP A 86 3.46 7.30 11.41
CA ASP A 86 3.37 8.73 11.72
C ASP A 86 2.67 9.03 13.07
N LEU A 87 2.02 8.03 13.68
CA LEU A 87 1.33 8.18 14.96
C LEU A 87 2.31 8.18 16.13
N ASP A 88 1.96 8.91 17.19
CA ASP A 88 2.67 8.80 18.46
C ASP A 88 2.60 7.36 18.99
N PRO A 89 3.69 6.78 19.53
CA PRO A 89 3.69 5.39 19.99
C PRO A 89 2.57 5.04 20.97
N VAL A 90 2.20 5.99 21.85
CA VAL A 90 1.10 5.79 22.81
C VAL A 90 -0.25 5.69 22.08
N GLN A 91 -0.49 6.55 21.10
CA GLN A 91 -1.72 6.55 20.31
C GLN A 91 -1.84 5.28 19.46
N ARG A 92 -0.74 4.84 18.86
CA ARG A 92 -0.68 3.59 18.09
C ARG A 92 -1.02 2.39 18.96
N ASP A 93 -0.42 2.28 20.14
CA ASP A 93 -0.64 1.15 21.05
C ASP A 93 -2.10 1.13 21.56
N GLU A 94 -2.68 2.31 21.83
CA GLU A 94 -4.09 2.44 22.18
C GLU A 94 -5.01 2.02 21.01
N MET A 95 -4.68 2.43 19.79
CA MET A 95 -5.40 2.04 18.58
C MET A 95 -5.35 0.51 18.40
N PHE A 96 -4.19 -0.13 18.55
CA PHE A 96 -4.05 -1.58 18.45
C PHE A 96 -4.88 -2.31 19.50
N LEU A 97 -4.94 -1.79 20.74
CA LEU A 97 -5.82 -2.32 21.77
C LEU A 97 -7.30 -2.23 21.37
N ARG A 98 -7.75 -1.07 20.91
CA ARG A 98 -9.13 -0.86 20.45
C ARG A 98 -9.47 -1.77 19.28
N LEU A 99 -8.55 -1.93 18.34
CA LEU A 99 -8.71 -2.78 17.16
C LEU A 99 -8.83 -4.25 17.55
N ALA A 100 -7.96 -4.75 18.43
CA ALA A 100 -8.03 -6.13 18.93
C ALA A 100 -9.37 -6.42 19.62
N ILE A 101 -9.89 -5.46 20.39
CA ILE A 101 -11.21 -5.57 21.05
C ILE A 101 -12.32 -5.62 20.01
N ALA A 102 -12.30 -4.73 19.00
CA ALA A 102 -13.31 -4.69 17.95
C ALA A 102 -13.35 -6.00 17.14
N ILE A 103 -12.19 -6.50 16.71
CA ILE A 103 -12.06 -7.77 15.99
C ILE A 103 -12.53 -8.94 16.87
N SER A 104 -12.13 -8.98 18.14
CA SER A 104 -12.55 -10.02 19.08
C SER A 104 -14.06 -10.04 19.31
N ARG A 105 -14.69 -8.87 19.43
CA ARG A 105 -16.15 -8.75 19.55
C ARG A 105 -16.89 -9.22 18.30
N SER A 106 -16.28 -9.09 17.13
CA SER A 106 -16.86 -9.55 15.86
C SER A 106 -16.88 -11.08 15.70
N GLY A 107 -16.31 -11.83 16.65
CA GLY A 107 -16.30 -13.29 16.67
C GLY A 107 -14.94 -13.93 16.40
N ARG A 108 -13.90 -13.13 16.11
CA ARG A 108 -12.52 -13.62 15.90
C ARG A 108 -11.61 -13.17 17.03
N LEU A 109 -11.35 -14.06 17.99
CA LEU A 109 -10.41 -13.79 19.09
C LEU A 109 -9.04 -13.39 18.55
N THR A 110 -8.64 -12.15 18.81
CA THR A 110 -7.38 -11.55 18.33
C THR A 110 -6.74 -10.80 19.49
N LYS A 111 -5.47 -11.09 19.78
CA LYS A 111 -4.74 -10.39 20.82
C LYS A 111 -4.01 -9.19 20.24
N VAL A 112 -3.75 -8.20 21.09
CA VAL A 112 -2.92 -7.05 20.71
C VAL A 112 -1.52 -7.50 20.29
N GLY A 113 -0.96 -8.50 20.98
CA GLY A 113 0.34 -9.09 20.61
C GLY A 113 0.36 -9.61 19.17
N ASP A 114 -0.71 -10.28 18.74
CA ASP A 114 -0.83 -10.76 17.35
C ASP A 114 -0.78 -9.58 16.38
N ILE A 115 -1.55 -8.51 16.63
CA ILE A 115 -1.55 -7.30 15.78
C ILE A 115 -0.16 -6.67 15.71
N VAL A 116 0.54 -6.56 16.85
CA VAL A 116 1.89 -6.00 16.92
C VAL A 116 2.89 -6.87 16.16
N ASP A 117 2.79 -8.20 16.29
CA ASP A 117 3.66 -9.16 15.60
C ASP A 117 3.47 -9.09 14.08
N GLN A 118 2.21 -9.07 13.61
CA GLN A 118 1.89 -8.86 12.19
C GLN A 118 2.39 -7.50 11.69
N TYR A 119 2.10 -6.42 12.44
CA TYR A 119 2.55 -5.08 12.07
C TYR A 119 4.08 -4.97 12.00
N GLY A 120 4.83 -5.71 12.83
CA GLY A 120 6.29 -5.79 12.80
C GLY A 120 6.88 -6.71 11.73
N ASP A 121 6.06 -7.41 10.94
CA ASP A 121 6.52 -8.41 9.97
C ASP A 121 7.19 -7.81 8.74
N ARG A 122 8.53 -7.91 8.67
CA ARG A 122 9.33 -7.37 7.56
C ARG A 122 9.11 -8.08 6.21
N SER A 123 8.31 -9.14 6.16
CA SER A 123 7.90 -9.79 4.92
C SER A 123 7.06 -8.87 4.03
N TYR A 124 6.37 -7.91 4.64
CA TYR A 124 5.58 -6.89 3.93
C TYR A 124 6.42 -5.64 3.67
N GLY A 125 6.30 -5.09 2.46
CA GLY A 125 6.97 -3.85 2.08
C GLY A 125 6.51 -2.62 2.88
N PRO A 126 7.25 -1.49 2.84
CA PRO A 126 6.86 -0.25 3.54
C PRO A 126 5.51 0.33 3.09
N PHE A 127 5.10 0.07 1.86
CA PHE A 127 3.86 0.56 1.26
C PHE A 127 2.79 -0.54 1.13
N GLU A 128 3.04 -1.74 1.68
CA GLU A 128 2.06 -2.81 1.64
C GLU A 128 1.14 -2.77 2.86
N ARG A 129 -0.14 -3.02 2.62
CA ARG A 129 -1.13 -3.15 3.70
C ARG A 129 -1.00 -4.51 4.36
N VAL A 130 -0.64 -4.49 5.64
CA VAL A 130 -0.37 -5.68 6.43
C VAL A 130 -1.69 -6.29 6.90
N PRO A 131 -2.02 -7.54 6.54
CA PRO A 131 -3.22 -8.21 7.03
C PRO A 131 -3.04 -8.59 8.51
N VAL A 132 -3.95 -8.11 9.37
CA VAL A 132 -3.93 -8.38 10.82
C VAL A 132 -5.02 -9.34 11.26
N ALA A 133 -6.13 -9.41 10.52
CA ALA A 133 -7.19 -10.39 10.77
C ALA A 133 -7.87 -10.81 9.47
N VAL A 134 -8.07 -12.12 9.30
CA VAL A 134 -8.65 -12.74 8.09
C VAL A 134 -9.98 -13.41 8.44
N ASP A 135 -10.94 -13.36 7.51
CA ASP A 135 -12.29 -13.93 7.68
C ASP A 135 -13.01 -13.31 8.88
N VAL A 136 -13.04 -11.98 8.90
CA VAL A 136 -13.78 -11.18 9.91
C VAL A 136 -15.24 -10.99 9.48
N ASN A 137 -16.10 -10.67 10.46
CA ASN A 137 -17.50 -10.36 10.18
C ASN A 137 -17.60 -9.07 9.33
N PRO A 138 -18.39 -9.06 8.23
CA PRO A 138 -18.64 -7.87 7.41
C PRO A 138 -19.13 -6.64 8.19
N GLU A 139 -19.79 -6.80 9.34
CA GLU A 139 -20.19 -5.68 10.20
C GLU A 139 -19.00 -4.82 10.66
N LEU A 140 -17.81 -5.43 10.75
CA LEU A 140 -16.59 -4.72 11.13
C LEU A 140 -16.17 -3.69 10.06
N LEU A 141 -16.50 -3.93 8.79
CA LEU A 141 -16.28 -2.96 7.71
C LEU A 141 -17.02 -1.65 7.99
N VAL A 142 -18.31 -1.75 8.35
CA VAL A 142 -19.12 -0.57 8.68
C VAL A 142 -18.61 0.09 9.96
N PHE A 143 -18.33 -0.70 11.00
CA PHE A 143 -17.86 -0.18 12.29
C PHE A 143 -16.54 0.61 12.17
N LEU A 144 -15.56 0.05 11.46
CA LEU A 144 -14.25 0.68 11.25
C LEU A 144 -14.37 1.84 10.25
N GLY A 145 -15.17 1.70 9.20
CA GLY A 145 -15.41 2.74 8.20
C GLY A 145 -16.06 4.01 8.76
N GLU A 146 -16.93 3.90 9.76
CA GLU A 146 -17.51 5.05 10.46
C GLU A 146 -16.55 5.75 11.42
N ARG A 147 -15.44 5.09 11.78
CA ARG A 147 -14.53 5.52 12.87
C ARG A 147 -13.09 5.65 12.38
N GLN A 148 -12.88 6.06 11.13
CA GLN A 148 -11.54 6.22 10.58
C GLN A 148 -10.66 7.18 11.42
N ASP A 149 -11.25 8.19 12.04
CA ASP A 149 -10.52 9.08 12.97
C ASP A 149 -9.93 8.35 14.19
N GLN A 150 -10.53 7.23 14.60
CA GLN A 150 -10.07 6.42 15.74
C GLN A 150 -9.20 5.23 15.29
N PHE A 151 -9.22 4.91 14.00
CA PHE A 151 -8.48 3.81 13.39
C PHE A 151 -7.71 4.29 12.15
N PRO A 152 -6.83 5.30 12.28
CA PRO A 152 -6.04 5.79 11.16
C PRO A 152 -5.22 4.65 10.54
N GLY A 153 -5.27 4.53 9.21
CA GLY A 153 -4.55 3.50 8.46
C GLY A 153 -5.16 2.09 8.52
N VAL A 154 -6.25 1.87 9.25
CA VAL A 154 -6.94 0.57 9.28
C VAL A 154 -7.99 0.51 8.18
N ASN A 155 -7.91 -0.53 7.34
CA ASN A 155 -8.83 -0.74 6.24
C ASN A 155 -9.35 -2.17 6.22
N VAL A 156 -10.60 -2.37 5.81
CA VAL A 156 -11.16 -3.69 5.53
C VAL A 156 -11.20 -3.89 4.02
N VAL A 157 -10.52 -4.93 3.55
CA VAL A 157 -10.45 -5.26 2.13
C VAL A 157 -10.94 -6.69 1.89
N GLN A 158 -11.62 -6.89 0.77
CA GLN A 158 -12.01 -8.22 0.33
C GLN A 158 -10.80 -8.92 -0.28
N ARG A 159 -10.49 -10.12 0.22
CA ARG A 159 -9.49 -11.01 -0.39
C ARG A 159 -10.09 -12.37 -0.68
N THR A 160 -9.56 -13.04 -1.69
CA THR A 160 -9.98 -14.38 -2.06
C THR A 160 -9.05 -15.40 -1.40
N VAL A 161 -9.56 -16.18 -0.45
CA VAL A 161 -8.80 -17.24 0.24
C VAL A 161 -9.20 -18.63 -0.22
N ARG A 162 -8.26 -19.58 -0.16
CA ARG A 162 -8.48 -20.96 -0.58
C ARG A 162 -9.43 -21.67 0.41
N SER A 163 -10.50 -22.28 -0.11
CA SER A 163 -11.45 -23.06 0.66
C SER A 163 -11.36 -24.54 0.29
N TYR A 164 -11.36 -25.41 1.31
CA TYR A 164 -11.29 -26.87 1.16
C TYR A 164 -12.56 -27.49 1.74
N PRO A 165 -13.63 -27.68 0.93
CA PRO A 165 -14.94 -28.13 1.43
C PRO A 165 -14.92 -29.47 2.16
N TYR A 166 -13.98 -30.35 1.81
CA TYR A 166 -13.80 -31.68 2.42
C TYR A 166 -12.70 -31.72 3.50
N GLY A 167 -12.27 -30.55 3.99
CA GLY A 167 -11.29 -30.42 5.07
C GLY A 167 -9.97 -31.11 4.75
N THR A 168 -9.61 -32.11 5.54
CA THR A 168 -8.32 -32.82 5.47
C THR A 168 -8.26 -33.90 4.40
N THR A 169 -9.35 -34.16 3.69
CA THR A 169 -9.39 -35.20 2.65
C THR A 169 -8.38 -34.87 1.55
N ALA A 170 -7.47 -35.81 1.27
CA ALA A 170 -6.41 -35.65 0.28
C ALA A 170 -5.49 -34.43 0.49
N ALA A 171 -5.35 -33.91 1.72
CA ALA A 171 -4.49 -32.77 2.03
C ALA A 171 -3.02 -32.98 1.57
N HIS A 172 -2.50 -34.21 1.64
CA HIS A 172 -1.15 -34.54 1.13
C HIS A 172 -1.02 -34.46 -0.39
N LEU A 173 -2.11 -34.62 -1.14
CA LEU A 173 -2.13 -34.54 -2.61
C LEU A 173 -2.45 -33.12 -3.09
N LEU A 174 -3.40 -32.45 -2.43
CA LEU A 174 -3.86 -31.11 -2.78
C LEU A 174 -2.94 -30.01 -2.22
N GLY A 175 -2.17 -30.32 -1.18
CA GLY A 175 -1.35 -29.38 -0.45
C GLY A 175 -2.17 -28.45 0.46
N TYR A 176 -1.47 -27.46 1.00
CA TYR A 176 -2.07 -26.36 1.76
C TYR A 176 -1.53 -25.04 1.24
N VAL A 177 -2.28 -23.97 1.50
CA VAL A 177 -1.84 -22.60 1.26
C VAL A 177 -1.97 -21.87 2.58
N GLY A 178 -0.90 -21.22 3.02
CA GLY A 178 -0.88 -20.37 4.20
C GLY A 178 -0.22 -19.03 3.88
N PRO A 179 -0.31 -18.06 4.79
CA PRO A 179 0.53 -16.88 4.72
C PRO A 179 2.01 -17.31 4.72
N ILE A 180 2.84 -16.59 3.96
CA ILE A 180 4.28 -16.86 3.90
C ILE A 180 4.85 -16.69 5.31
N THR A 181 5.50 -17.73 5.82
CA THR A 181 6.12 -17.69 7.15
C THR A 181 7.56 -17.18 7.05
N ARG A 182 8.09 -16.60 8.15
CA ARG A 182 9.47 -16.09 8.22
C ARG A 182 10.54 -17.13 7.87
N THR A 183 10.24 -18.41 8.03
CA THR A 183 11.09 -19.57 7.69
C THR A 183 11.11 -19.94 6.21
N GLU A 184 10.16 -19.45 5.42
CA GLU A 184 10.03 -19.75 3.98
C GLU A 184 10.71 -18.68 3.09
N TRP A 185 11.38 -17.71 3.70
CA TRP A 185 12.23 -16.70 3.06
C TRP A 185 13.71 -17.12 3.03
#